data_AF-A0A1H3KXH3-F1
#
_entry.id   AF-A0A1H3KXH3-F1
#
_cell.length_a   1.000
_cell.length_b   1.000
_cell.length_c   1.000
_cell.angle_alpha   90.00
_cell.angle_beta   90.00
_cell.angle_gamma   90.00
#
_symmetry.space_group_name_H-M   'P 1'
#
loop_
_entity.id
_entity.type
_entity.pdbx_description
1 polymer ?
#
loop_
_entity_poly.entity_id
_entity_poly.type
_entity_poly.pdbx_seq_one_letter_code
_entity_poly.pdbx_strand_id
1 'polypeptide(L)'
;MTVSGPRRLLAPAIAVLTALALIGAASPASAAPSYRQMQKRAQDAMNSVVPTVWRKALLKVNVSGVIGGHSSYSARNRGITIGTYHAQRPWVNLKSVMAHEFGHHIAFHYGSQRVYGAPPVGFPQKSSSQVETWADCVAVAMTGKRYRYSNVPPCGTAALAWTRAWLKKGPTNHPRTRV
;
A
#
# COMPACT_ATOMS: atom_id res chain seq x y z
N MET A 1 74.86 54.31 40.12
CA MET A 1 75.59 53.66 39.01
C MET A 1 74.83 52.40 38.64
N THR A 2 74.35 52.36 37.38
CA THR A 2 73.87 51.22 36.55
C THR A 2 73.21 49.99 37.19
N VAL A 3 71.96 49.68 36.79
CA VAL A 3 71.43 48.42 36.16
C VAL A 3 69.98 48.73 35.68
N SER A 4 69.67 48.90 34.38
CA SER A 4 69.21 47.91 33.36
C SER A 4 67.90 47.14 33.64
N GLY A 5 66.88 47.27 32.77
CA GLY A 5 65.78 46.29 32.62
C GLY A 5 64.56 46.78 31.82
N PRO A 6 63.85 45.95 31.02
CA PRO A 6 63.48 46.33 29.65
C PRO A 6 61.98 46.59 29.36
N ARG A 7 61.78 47.19 28.18
CA ARG A 7 60.53 47.47 27.43
C ARG A 7 59.55 46.30 27.41
N ARG A 8 58.29 46.57 27.75
CA ARG A 8 57.14 45.71 27.43
C ARG A 8 56.88 45.74 25.92
N LEU A 9 57.18 44.63 25.24
CA LEU A 9 56.67 44.34 23.90
C LEU A 9 55.26 43.75 24.05
N LEU A 10 54.27 44.42 23.45
CA LEU A 10 52.96 43.86 23.17
C LEU A 10 53.12 42.71 22.17
N ALA A 11 52.80 41.48 22.58
CA ALA A 11 52.59 40.38 21.66
C ALA A 11 51.22 40.55 20.98
N PRO A 12 51.12 40.47 19.64
CA PRO A 12 49.83 40.30 19.00
C PRO A 12 49.34 38.87 19.27
N ALA A 13 48.13 38.78 19.83
CA ALA A 13 47.39 37.53 19.94
C ALA A 13 47.10 36.99 18.53
N ILE A 14 47.81 35.93 18.14
CA ILE A 14 47.45 35.14 16.97
C ILE A 14 46.24 34.29 17.38
N ALA A 15 45.05 34.82 17.12
CA ALA A 15 43.83 34.03 17.16
C ALA A 15 43.85 33.08 15.95
N VAL A 16 44.24 31.83 16.18
CA VAL A 16 44.07 30.75 15.21
C VAL A 16 42.56 30.49 15.09
N LEU A 17 41.94 31.06 14.05
CA LEU A 17 40.60 30.68 13.62
C LEU A 17 40.68 29.26 13.05
N THR A 18 40.40 28.27 13.88
CA THR A 18 40.07 26.92 13.43
C THR A 18 38.69 26.99 12.79
N ALA A 19 38.64 27.22 11.48
CA ALA A 19 37.42 27.03 10.70
C ALA A 19 37.07 25.54 10.72
N LEU A 20 36.23 25.13 11.68
CA LEU A 20 35.56 23.83 11.66
C LEU A 20 34.63 23.86 10.45
N ALA A 21 35.07 23.26 9.34
CA ALA A 21 34.19 22.95 8.23
C ALA A 21 33.12 22.00 8.75
N LEU A 22 31.93 22.52 9.05
CA LEU A 22 30.71 21.74 9.15
C LEU A 22 30.47 21.15 7.76
N ILE A 23 31.08 20.00 7.50
CA ILE A 23 30.63 19.09 6.45
C ILE A 23 29.30 18.54 6.97
N GLY A 24 28.25 19.33 6.81
CA GLY A 24 26.89 18.83 6.87
C GLY A 24 26.81 17.77 5.80
N ALA A 25 26.87 16.50 6.19
CA ALA A 25 26.58 15.38 5.32
C ALA A 25 25.13 15.56 4.87
N ALA A 26 24.93 16.22 3.73
CA ALA A 26 23.67 16.22 3.04
C ALA A 26 23.38 14.75 2.75
N SER A 27 22.42 14.19 3.49
CA SER A 27 21.94 12.84 3.21
C SER A 27 21.54 12.84 1.73
N PRO A 28 22.03 11.89 0.91
CA PRO A 28 21.67 11.87 -0.50
C PRO A 28 20.14 11.82 -0.57
N ALA A 29 19.54 12.79 -1.25
CA ALA A 29 18.10 12.79 -1.50
C ALA A 29 17.77 11.44 -2.16
N SER A 30 17.01 10.60 -1.44
CA SER A 30 16.68 9.27 -1.94
C SER A 30 15.89 9.43 -3.23
N ALA A 31 16.44 8.97 -4.35
CA ALA A 31 15.78 9.04 -5.65
C ALA A 31 14.38 8.42 -5.55
N ALA A 32 13.39 9.06 -6.15
CA ALA A 32 12.03 8.52 -6.18
C ALA A 32 12.04 7.11 -6.78
N PRO A 33 11.27 6.16 -6.22
CA PRO A 33 11.27 4.79 -6.71
C PRO A 33 10.78 4.73 -8.16
N SER A 34 11.47 3.96 -8.99
CA SER A 34 11.04 3.65 -10.36
C SER A 34 9.69 2.92 -10.39
N TYR A 35 9.01 2.97 -11.54
CA TYR A 35 7.74 2.24 -11.75
C TYR A 35 7.92 0.73 -11.53
N ARG A 36 9.06 0.16 -11.95
CA ARG A 36 9.38 -1.25 -11.72
C ARG A 36 9.51 -1.59 -10.23
N GLN A 37 10.16 -0.73 -9.45
CA GLN A 37 10.27 -0.91 -7.99
C GLN A 37 8.90 -0.79 -7.31
N MET A 38 8.07 0.17 -7.73
CA MET A 38 6.70 0.32 -7.23
C MET A 38 5.82 -0.89 -7.55
N GLN A 39 5.90 -1.40 -8.79
CA GLN A 39 5.19 -2.61 -9.19
C GLN A 39 5.60 -3.82 -8.37
N LYS A 40 6.92 -4.04 -8.21
CA LYS A 40 7.44 -5.13 -7.38
C LYS A 40 6.97 -5.00 -5.93
N ARG A 41 7.06 -3.80 -5.36
CA ARG A 41 6.61 -3.51 -3.98
C ARG A 41 5.12 -3.83 -3.79
N ALA A 42 4.27 -3.43 -4.73
CA ALA A 42 2.85 -3.76 -4.74
C ALA A 42 2.61 -5.27 -4.84
N GLN A 43 3.33 -5.96 -5.72
CA GLN A 43 3.25 -7.41 -5.85
C GLN A 43 3.67 -8.13 -4.55
N ASP A 44 4.75 -7.68 -3.91
CA ASP A 44 5.23 -8.23 -2.65
C ASP A 44 4.21 -7.99 -1.52
N ALA A 45 3.59 -6.81 -1.49
CA ALA A 45 2.55 -6.48 -0.50
C ALA A 45 1.35 -7.41 -0.65
N MET A 46 0.86 -7.63 -1.87
CA MET A 46 -0.20 -8.60 -2.14
C MET A 46 0.20 -10.01 -1.71
N ASN A 47 1.40 -10.46 -2.08
CA ASN A 47 1.90 -11.80 -1.74
C ASN A 47 1.99 -12.02 -0.22
N SER A 48 2.26 -10.95 0.53
CA SER A 48 2.41 -11.01 1.99
C SER A 48 1.10 -11.05 2.78
N VAL A 49 -0.05 -10.76 2.15
CA VAL A 49 -1.34 -10.66 2.84
C VAL A 49 -2.44 -11.53 2.23
N VAL A 50 -2.33 -11.86 0.94
CA VAL A 50 -3.28 -12.74 0.26
C VAL A 50 -2.75 -14.18 0.29
N PRO A 51 -3.48 -15.13 0.90
CA PRO A 51 -3.08 -16.52 0.92
C PRO A 51 -2.82 -17.08 -0.47
N THR A 52 -1.75 -17.87 -0.63
CA THR A 52 -1.36 -18.45 -1.93
C THR A 52 -2.47 -19.26 -2.59
N VAL A 53 -3.30 -19.97 -1.81
CA VAL A 53 -4.46 -20.72 -2.31
C VAL A 53 -5.45 -19.82 -3.03
N TRP A 54 -5.71 -18.64 -2.50
CA TRP A 54 -6.60 -17.65 -3.11
C TRP A 54 -5.96 -17.02 -4.36
N ARG A 55 -4.66 -16.66 -4.30
CA ARG A 55 -3.94 -16.09 -5.45
C ARG A 55 -3.91 -17.05 -6.66
N LYS A 56 -3.72 -18.35 -6.42
CA LYS A 56 -3.68 -19.37 -7.49
C LYS A 56 -5.05 -19.67 -8.09
N ALA A 57 -6.13 -19.49 -7.33
CA ALA A 57 -7.48 -19.82 -7.79
C ALA A 57 -8.07 -18.80 -8.77
N LEU A 58 -7.50 -17.61 -8.84
CA LEU A 58 -8.00 -16.49 -9.63
C LEU A 58 -7.07 -16.21 -10.81
N LEU A 59 -7.65 -15.96 -11.97
CA LEU A 59 -6.88 -15.66 -13.18
C LEU A 59 -6.32 -14.23 -13.10
N LYS A 60 -5.05 -14.09 -13.51
CA LYS A 60 -4.38 -12.81 -13.76
C LYS A 60 -4.39 -11.82 -12.59
N VAL A 61 -4.37 -12.26 -11.34
CA VAL A 61 -4.35 -11.37 -10.15
C VAL A 61 -3.02 -10.65 -9.89
N ASN A 62 -2.09 -10.63 -10.83
CA ASN A 62 -0.78 -10.00 -10.64
C ASN A 62 -0.84 -8.48 -10.83
N VAL A 63 0.12 -7.77 -10.24
CA VAL A 63 0.32 -6.34 -10.52
C VAL A 63 0.91 -6.19 -11.91
N SER A 64 0.13 -5.66 -12.84
CA SER A 64 0.47 -5.58 -14.26
C SER A 64 1.02 -4.21 -14.67
N GLY A 65 0.81 -3.18 -13.87
CA GLY A 65 1.33 -1.85 -14.17
C GLY A 65 1.24 -0.87 -13.01
N VAL A 66 1.89 0.28 -13.22
CA VAL A 66 1.84 1.46 -12.34
C VAL A 66 1.35 2.64 -13.15
N ILE A 67 0.43 3.42 -12.60
CA ILE A 67 -0.10 4.64 -13.21
C ILE A 67 0.16 5.84 -12.30
N GLY A 68 0.26 7.03 -12.90
CA GLY A 68 0.34 8.26 -12.12
C GLY A 68 -0.95 8.53 -11.35
N GLY A 69 -0.82 9.04 -10.12
CA GLY A 69 -1.93 9.59 -9.34
C GLY A 69 -2.41 8.74 -8.17
N HIS A 70 -3.63 9.04 -7.73
CA HIS A 70 -4.24 8.50 -6.50
C HIS A 70 -5.14 7.28 -6.72
N SER A 71 -5.32 6.86 -7.97
CA SER A 71 -6.23 5.76 -8.30
C SER A 71 -5.47 4.45 -8.47
N SER A 72 -6.06 3.37 -7.98
CA SER A 72 -5.71 1.99 -8.31
C SER A 72 -6.96 1.31 -8.84
N TYR A 73 -6.80 0.26 -9.64
CA TYR A 73 -7.94 -0.52 -10.10
C TYR A 73 -7.54 -1.95 -10.45
N SER A 74 -8.55 -2.83 -10.36
CA SER A 74 -8.49 -4.20 -10.82
C SER A 74 -9.31 -4.38 -12.09
N ALA A 75 -8.79 -5.18 -13.02
CA ALA A 75 -9.50 -5.58 -14.23
C ALA A 75 -9.39 -7.09 -14.41
N ARG A 76 -10.55 -7.78 -14.51
CA ARG A 76 -10.67 -9.25 -14.59
C ARG A 76 -9.61 -9.93 -15.46
N ASN A 77 -9.35 -9.37 -16.65
CA ASN A 77 -8.45 -9.96 -17.64
C ASN A 77 -7.10 -9.23 -17.80
N ARG A 78 -6.83 -8.17 -17.03
CA ARG A 78 -5.63 -7.34 -17.12
C ARG A 78 -4.85 -7.23 -15.80
N GLY A 79 -5.37 -7.77 -14.70
CA GLY A 79 -4.74 -7.72 -13.39
C GLY A 79 -4.92 -6.39 -12.68
N ILE A 80 -4.00 -6.10 -11.76
CA ILE A 80 -4.05 -4.94 -10.88
C ILE A 80 -3.12 -3.85 -11.41
N THR A 81 -3.65 -2.64 -11.58
CA THR A 81 -2.86 -1.44 -11.86
C THR A 81 -2.84 -0.56 -10.62
N ILE A 82 -1.64 -0.25 -10.12
CA ILE A 82 -1.47 0.51 -8.88
C ILE A 82 -1.13 1.97 -9.16
N GLY A 83 -1.79 2.92 -8.50
CA GLY A 83 -1.42 4.33 -8.53
C GLY A 83 -0.11 4.61 -7.81
N THR A 84 0.71 5.55 -8.31
CA THR A 84 1.98 5.94 -7.67
C THR A 84 1.79 6.36 -6.22
N TYR A 85 0.71 7.07 -5.90
CA TYR A 85 0.37 7.46 -4.52
C TYR A 85 0.22 6.24 -3.60
N HIS A 86 -0.55 5.24 -4.03
CA HIS A 86 -0.76 4.02 -3.26
C HIS A 86 0.51 3.18 -3.14
N ALA A 87 1.26 3.05 -4.24
CA ALA A 87 2.51 2.30 -4.29
C ALA A 87 3.60 2.87 -3.35
N GLN A 88 3.53 4.15 -3.01
CA GLN A 88 4.46 4.83 -2.11
C GLN A 88 3.97 4.92 -0.65
N ARG A 89 2.73 4.52 -0.35
CA ARG A 89 2.21 4.53 1.02
C ARG A 89 2.97 3.58 1.95
N PRO A 90 2.93 3.82 3.28
CA PRO A 90 3.48 2.88 4.28
C PRO A 90 3.06 1.43 4.00
N TRP A 91 3.96 0.48 4.28
CA TRP A 91 3.79 -0.93 3.90
C TRP A 91 2.44 -1.51 4.32
N VAL A 92 2.00 -1.19 5.54
CA VAL A 92 0.70 -1.62 6.07
C VAL A 92 -0.49 -1.10 5.26
N ASN A 93 -0.41 0.13 4.76
CA ASN A 93 -1.48 0.72 3.95
C ASN A 93 -1.47 0.13 2.54
N LEU A 94 -0.29 -0.09 1.95
CA LEU A 94 -0.16 -0.76 0.65
C LEU A 94 -0.71 -2.20 0.70
N LYS A 95 -0.43 -2.98 1.76
CA LYS A 95 -1.03 -4.31 1.97
C LYS A 95 -2.55 -4.25 1.87
N SER A 96 -3.15 -3.30 2.57
CA SER A 96 -4.60 -3.15 2.56
C SER A 96 -5.13 -2.64 1.20
N VAL A 97 -4.38 -1.82 0.43
CA VAL A 97 -4.73 -1.48 -0.97
C VAL A 97 -4.74 -2.76 -1.80
N MET A 98 -3.67 -3.54 -1.73
CA MET A 98 -3.55 -4.74 -2.56
C MET A 98 -4.59 -5.80 -2.22
N ALA A 99 -4.96 -5.94 -0.94
CA ALA A 99 -6.03 -6.82 -0.52
C ALA A 99 -7.41 -6.31 -0.98
N HIS A 100 -7.63 -4.99 -1.02
CA HIS A 100 -8.83 -4.37 -1.60
C HIS A 100 -8.92 -4.69 -3.10
N GLU A 101 -7.87 -4.42 -3.86
CA GLU A 101 -7.83 -4.72 -5.30
C GLU A 101 -8.04 -6.21 -5.59
N PHE A 102 -7.46 -7.09 -4.75
CA PHE A 102 -7.71 -8.52 -4.83
C PHE A 102 -9.17 -8.89 -4.58
N GLY A 103 -9.86 -8.18 -3.68
CA GLY A 103 -11.29 -8.32 -3.43
C GLY A 103 -12.14 -8.14 -4.68
N HIS A 104 -11.80 -7.18 -5.56
CA HIS A 104 -12.44 -7.04 -6.86
C HIS A 104 -12.21 -8.27 -7.75
N HIS A 105 -11.02 -8.87 -7.75
CA HIS A 105 -10.79 -10.11 -8.51
C HIS A 105 -11.61 -11.30 -7.98
N ILE A 106 -11.84 -11.38 -6.67
CA ILE A 106 -12.79 -12.36 -6.12
C ILE A 106 -14.19 -12.07 -6.65
N ALA A 107 -14.63 -10.82 -6.65
CA ALA A 107 -15.94 -10.45 -7.18
C ALA A 107 -16.08 -10.70 -8.69
N PHE A 108 -15.04 -10.45 -9.49
CA PHE A 108 -15.06 -10.77 -10.93
C PHE A 108 -15.26 -12.27 -11.20
N HIS A 109 -14.84 -13.13 -10.27
CA HIS A 109 -14.84 -14.58 -10.45
C HIS A 109 -16.01 -15.28 -9.76
N TYR A 110 -16.40 -14.85 -8.56
CA TYR A 110 -17.44 -15.46 -7.72
C TYR A 110 -18.66 -14.56 -7.49
N GLY A 111 -18.61 -13.32 -7.98
CA GLY A 111 -19.69 -12.35 -7.85
C GLY A 111 -20.93 -12.68 -8.69
N SER A 112 -22.01 -11.94 -8.42
CA SER A 112 -23.22 -11.99 -9.24
C SER A 112 -22.91 -11.64 -10.70
N GLN A 113 -23.37 -12.44 -11.67
CA GLN A 113 -23.20 -12.15 -13.10
C GLN A 113 -24.18 -11.08 -13.61
N ARG A 114 -25.19 -10.69 -12.82
CA ARG A 114 -26.13 -9.62 -13.20
C ARG A 114 -25.47 -8.24 -13.18
N VAL A 115 -24.43 -8.07 -12.36
CA VAL A 115 -23.71 -6.80 -12.21
C VAL A 115 -22.22 -7.13 -12.14
N TYR A 116 -21.47 -6.71 -13.15
CA TYR A 116 -20.05 -7.00 -13.23
C TYR A 116 -19.29 -6.46 -12.00
N GLY A 117 -18.51 -7.33 -11.36
CA GLY A 117 -17.76 -6.96 -10.15
C GLY A 117 -18.60 -6.88 -8.87
N ALA A 118 -19.88 -7.27 -8.90
CA ALA A 118 -20.70 -7.34 -7.71
C ALA A 118 -20.15 -8.33 -6.68
N PRO A 119 -20.42 -8.12 -5.38
CA PRO A 119 -20.08 -9.10 -4.36
C PRO A 119 -20.69 -10.48 -4.63
N PRO A 120 -20.14 -11.53 -4.00
CA PRO A 120 -20.79 -12.83 -4.00
C PRO A 120 -22.20 -12.76 -3.39
N VAL A 121 -23.09 -13.63 -3.88
CA VAL A 121 -24.49 -13.67 -3.46
C VAL A 121 -24.59 -13.88 -1.94
N GLY A 122 -25.47 -13.12 -1.29
CA GLY A 122 -25.68 -13.16 0.15
C GLY A 122 -24.81 -12.21 0.97
N PHE A 123 -23.94 -11.41 0.33
CA PHE A 123 -23.23 -10.33 1.01
C PHE A 123 -24.25 -9.36 1.66
N PRO A 124 -24.19 -9.12 2.98
CA PRO A 124 -25.33 -8.56 3.72
C PRO A 124 -25.41 -7.03 3.67
N GLN A 125 -24.38 -6.33 3.18
CA GLN A 125 -24.35 -4.87 3.20
C GLN A 125 -24.87 -4.30 1.88
N LYS A 126 -26.01 -3.62 1.97
CA LYS A 126 -26.54 -2.82 0.87
C LYS A 126 -25.92 -1.43 0.91
N SER A 127 -25.32 -1.00 -0.18
CA SER A 127 -24.84 0.36 -0.40
C SER A 127 -24.93 0.70 -1.89
N SER A 128 -24.88 1.99 -2.24
CA SER A 128 -24.71 2.45 -3.62
C SER A 128 -23.35 2.06 -4.22
N SER A 129 -22.41 1.62 -3.38
CA SER A 129 -21.04 1.24 -3.75
C SER A 129 -20.71 -0.18 -3.25
N GLN A 130 -21.63 -1.13 -3.43
CA GLN A 130 -21.48 -2.50 -2.92
C GLN A 130 -20.18 -3.18 -3.37
N VAL A 131 -19.72 -2.89 -4.59
CA VAL A 131 -18.47 -3.38 -5.16
C VAL A 131 -17.26 -2.95 -4.31
N GLU A 132 -17.19 -1.66 -3.98
CA GLU A 132 -16.13 -1.07 -3.16
C GLU A 132 -16.23 -1.53 -1.70
N THR A 133 -17.45 -1.55 -1.15
CA THR A 133 -17.70 -2.02 0.21
C THR A 133 -17.26 -3.48 0.38
N TRP A 134 -17.49 -4.33 -0.63
CA TRP A 134 -17.01 -5.70 -0.64
C TRP A 134 -15.48 -5.78 -0.63
N ALA A 135 -14.82 -5.04 -1.53
CA ALA A 135 -13.37 -4.98 -1.61
C ALA A 135 -12.75 -4.51 -0.28
N ASP A 136 -13.34 -3.51 0.36
CA ASP A 136 -12.95 -3.06 1.70
C ASP A 136 -13.13 -4.15 2.76
N CYS A 137 -14.23 -4.90 2.73
CA CYS A 137 -14.42 -6.02 3.65
C CYS A 137 -13.36 -7.12 3.45
N VAL A 138 -12.99 -7.43 2.21
CA VAL A 138 -11.89 -8.37 1.91
C VAL A 138 -10.57 -7.84 2.45
N ALA A 139 -10.27 -6.55 2.24
CA ALA A 139 -9.07 -5.92 2.75
C ALA A 139 -8.98 -6.02 4.29
N VAL A 140 -10.06 -5.70 5.00
CA VAL A 140 -10.10 -5.81 6.46
C VAL A 140 -10.02 -7.27 6.92
N ALA A 141 -10.65 -8.20 6.20
CA ALA A 141 -10.60 -9.62 6.53
C ALA A 141 -9.18 -10.20 6.41
N MET A 142 -8.42 -9.81 5.37
CA MET A 142 -7.06 -10.31 5.12
C MET A 142 -6.00 -9.58 5.94
N THR A 143 -6.18 -8.28 6.21
CA THR A 143 -5.14 -7.45 6.85
C THR A 143 -5.37 -7.22 8.34
N GLY A 144 -6.60 -7.42 8.82
CA GLY A 144 -7.01 -7.04 10.18
C GLY A 144 -7.15 -5.54 10.41
N LYS A 145 -6.82 -4.69 9.42
CA LYS A 145 -6.79 -3.23 9.54
C LYS A 145 -7.93 -2.59 8.76
N ARG A 146 -8.64 -1.66 9.40
CA ARG A 146 -9.52 -0.71 8.71
C ARG A 146 -8.66 0.41 8.14
N TYR A 147 -8.56 0.46 6.82
CA TYR A 147 -8.00 1.59 6.10
C TYR A 147 -9.07 2.12 5.16
N ARG A 148 -9.24 3.43 5.12
CA ARG A 148 -10.25 4.09 4.29
C ARG A 148 -9.61 4.53 2.97
N TYR A 149 -10.00 3.87 1.89
CA TYR A 149 -9.49 4.15 0.53
C TYR A 149 -10.30 5.19 -0.23
N SER A 150 -11.57 5.32 0.12
CA SER A 150 -12.51 6.13 -0.63
C SER A 150 -13.57 6.73 0.29
N ASN A 151 -14.45 7.53 -0.30
CA ASN A 151 -15.59 8.12 0.39
C ASN A 151 -16.77 7.15 0.53
N VAL A 152 -16.57 5.87 0.22
CA VAL A 152 -17.62 4.85 0.36
C VAL A 152 -17.87 4.49 1.83
N PRO A 153 -19.07 3.99 2.16
CA PRO A 153 -19.34 3.48 3.49
C PRO A 153 -18.35 2.38 3.87
N PRO A 154 -17.80 2.40 5.09
CA PRO A 154 -16.85 1.39 5.53
C PRO A 154 -17.52 0.01 5.62
N CYS A 155 -16.68 -1.03 5.61
CA CYS A 155 -17.14 -2.39 5.89
C CYS A 155 -17.76 -2.48 7.30
N GLY A 156 -19.06 -2.77 7.35
CA GLY A 156 -19.80 -2.97 8.60
C GLY A 156 -19.43 -4.26 9.31
N THR A 157 -19.75 -4.37 10.60
CA THR A 157 -19.39 -5.54 11.43
C THR A 157 -19.99 -6.84 10.90
N ALA A 158 -21.28 -6.86 10.55
CA ALA A 158 -21.95 -8.04 10.00
C ALA A 158 -21.37 -8.45 8.64
N ALA A 159 -21.09 -7.47 7.78
CA ALA A 159 -20.46 -7.68 6.48
C ALA A 159 -19.05 -8.27 6.63
N LEU A 160 -18.25 -7.74 7.54
CA LEU A 160 -16.92 -8.25 7.83
C LEU A 160 -16.95 -9.69 8.35
N ALA A 161 -17.85 -9.98 9.30
CA ALA A 161 -18.02 -11.33 9.84
C ALA A 161 -18.40 -12.33 8.74
N TRP A 162 -19.36 -11.94 7.89
CA TRP A 162 -19.75 -12.72 6.73
C TRP A 162 -18.59 -12.93 5.74
N THR A 163 -17.86 -11.87 5.39
CA THR A 163 -16.72 -11.95 4.46
C THR A 163 -15.62 -12.86 5.00
N ARG A 164 -15.31 -12.79 6.30
CA ARG A 164 -14.35 -13.71 6.94
C ARG A 164 -14.81 -15.16 6.86
N ALA A 165 -16.08 -15.42 7.19
CA ALA A 165 -16.65 -16.77 7.12
C ALA A 165 -16.67 -17.30 5.68
N TRP A 166 -16.98 -16.44 4.71
CA TRP A 166 -16.96 -16.76 3.29
C TRP A 166 -15.54 -17.12 2.83
N LEU A 167 -14.55 -16.24 3.07
CA LEU A 167 -13.15 -16.46 2.68
C LEU A 167 -12.54 -17.70 3.36
N LYS A 168 -12.94 -18.01 4.60
CA LYS A 168 -12.48 -19.18 5.36
C LYS A 168 -12.84 -20.51 4.68
N LYS A 169 -13.95 -20.57 3.94
CA LYS A 169 -14.32 -21.78 3.18
C LYS A 169 -13.29 -22.12 2.10
N GLY A 170 -12.57 -21.12 1.60
CA GLY A 170 -11.54 -21.28 0.59
C GLY A 170 -12.10 -21.32 -0.84
N PRO A 171 -11.24 -21.07 -1.84
CA PRO A 171 -11.67 -20.77 -3.21
C PRO A 171 -12.38 -21.93 -3.92
N THR A 172 -12.12 -23.19 -3.54
CA THR A 172 -12.73 -24.37 -4.17
C THR A 172 -14.14 -24.67 -3.67
N ASN A 173 -14.57 -24.06 -2.56
CA ASN A 173 -15.85 -24.33 -1.91
C ASN A 173 -16.92 -23.28 -2.22
N HIS A 174 -16.69 -22.48 -3.26
CA HIS A 174 -17.66 -21.53 -3.78
C HIS A 174 -18.05 -21.94 -5.20
N PRO A 175 -19.35 -21.99 -5.51
CA PRO A 175 -19.76 -22.16 -6.89
C PRO A 175 -19.18 -21.01 -7.70
N ARG A 176 -18.46 -21.34 -8.77
CA ARG A 176 -18.19 -20.34 -9.81
C ARG A 176 -19.53 -19.94 -10.38
N THR A 177 -19.75 -18.65 -10.52
CA THR A 177 -20.86 -18.16 -11.32
C THR A 177 -20.47 -18.45 -12.77
N ARG A 178 -21.10 -19.46 -13.37
CA ARG A 178 -20.83 -19.88 -14.75
C ARG A 178 -21.16 -18.69 -15.67
N VAL A 179 -20.24 -18.41 -16.59
CA VAL A 179 -20.43 -17.52 -17.75
C VAL A 179 -21.37 -18.17 -18.75
#